data_AF-A0A963SDF8-F1
#
_entry.id   AF-A0A963SDF8-F1
#
_cell.length_a   1.000
_cell.length_b   1.000
_cell.length_c   1.000
_cell.angle_alpha   90.00
_cell.angle_beta   90.00
_cell.angle_gamma   90.00
#
_symmetry.space_group_name_H-M   'P 1'
#
loop_
_entity.id
_entity.type
_entity.pdbx_description
1 polymer ?
#
loop_
_entity_poly.entity_id
_entity_poly.type
_entity_poly.pdbx_seq_one_letter_code
_entity_poly.pdbx_strand_id
1 'polypeptide(L)'
;MSEEELEQERRKVVRAAMAAMERRGEEMTRSKLVAELGIARTRLDTLFPDDAALFDAVVAEWFAPKLAVMDEVMASDLPIRRKLY
;
A
#
# COMPACT_ATOMS: atom_id res chain seq x y z
N MET A 1 1.98 -16.64 -13.87
CA MET A 1 1.97 -16.17 -12.48
C MET A 1 0.57 -16.37 -11.95
N SER A 2 0.43 -16.81 -10.69
CA SER A 2 -0.86 -16.84 -10.01
C SER A 2 -1.31 -15.43 -9.61
N GLU A 3 -2.60 -15.26 -9.31
CA GLU A 3 -3.13 -14.00 -8.79
C GLU A 3 -2.46 -13.60 -7.46
N GLU A 4 -2.14 -14.59 -6.61
CA GLU A 4 -1.42 -14.37 -5.35
C GLU A 4 0.00 -13.85 -5.57
N GLU A 5 0.72 -14.37 -6.55
CA GLU A 5 2.07 -13.90 -6.89
C GLU A 5 2.04 -12.43 -7.36
N LEU A 6 1.06 -12.08 -8.18
CA LEU A 6 0.87 -10.71 -8.67
C LEU A 6 0.55 -9.75 -7.51
N GLU A 7 -0.31 -10.16 -6.59
CA GLU A 7 -0.68 -9.35 -5.43
C GLU A 7 0.46 -9.21 -4.41
N GLN A 8 1.27 -10.24 -4.21
CA GLN A 8 2.49 -10.14 -3.40
C GLN A 8 3.48 -9.15 -4.01
N GLU A 9 3.66 -9.18 -5.33
CA GLU A 9 4.53 -8.23 -6.01
C GLU A 9 3.99 -6.80 -5.94
N ARG A 10 2.69 -6.63 -6.16
CA ARG A 10 2.02 -5.33 -6.02
C ARG A 10 2.27 -4.73 -4.64
N ARG A 11 2.13 -5.52 -3.57
CA ARG A 11 2.44 -5.09 -2.18
C ARG A 11 3.91 -4.74 -1.98
N LYS A 12 4.86 -5.50 -2.55
CA LYS A 12 6.29 -5.17 -2.48
C LYS A 12 6.59 -3.82 -3.10
N VAL A 13 6.01 -3.54 -4.28
CA VAL A 13 6.19 -2.26 -4.97
C VAL A 13 5.56 -1.11 -4.18
N VAL A 14 4.37 -1.31 -3.62
CA VAL A 14 3.71 -0.31 -2.75
C VAL A 14 4.57 0.04 -1.53
N ARG A 15 5.10 -0.96 -0.83
CA ARG A 15 5.98 -0.71 0.33
C ARG A 15 7.25 0.04 -0.05
N ALA A 16 7.81 -0.25 -1.22
CA ALA A 16 8.97 0.49 -1.73
C ALA A 16 8.60 1.95 -2.09
N ALA A 17 7.42 2.18 -2.66
CA ALA A 17 6.90 3.53 -2.90
C ALA A 17 6.71 4.31 -1.60
N MET A 18 6.11 3.70 -0.57
CA MET A 18 5.97 4.32 0.77
C MET A 18 7.32 4.72 1.36
N ALA A 19 8.31 3.83 1.31
CA ALA A 19 9.67 4.11 1.80
C ALA A 19 10.37 5.22 0.98
N ALA A 20 10.09 5.35 -0.31
CA ALA A 20 10.58 6.44 -1.13
C ALA A 20 9.89 7.77 -0.79
N MET A 21 8.57 7.77 -0.59
CA MET A 21 7.82 8.95 -0.15
C MET A 21 8.33 9.45 1.21
N GLU A 22 8.55 8.55 2.18
CA GLU A 22 9.06 8.91 3.52
C GLU A 22 10.44 9.58 3.45
N ARG A 23 11.36 9.04 2.63
CA ARG A 23 12.71 9.61 2.49
C ARG A 23 12.73 10.95 1.74
N ARG A 24 11.86 11.13 0.76
CA ARG A 24 11.89 12.29 -0.16
C ARG A 24 10.94 13.40 0.24
N GLY A 25 9.91 13.10 1.03
CA GLY A 25 8.87 14.04 1.43
C GLY A 25 7.97 14.47 0.26
N GLU A 26 7.88 13.68 -0.80
CA GLU A 26 7.07 13.98 -1.99
C GLU A 26 6.32 12.75 -2.49
N GLU A 27 5.25 12.99 -3.25
CA GLU A 27 4.48 11.95 -3.91
C GLU A 27 5.29 11.21 -4.99
N MET A 28 5.18 9.88 -4.99
CA MET A 28 5.73 8.98 -6.01
C MET A 28 4.71 8.71 -7.11
N THR A 29 4.96 9.27 -8.28
CA THR A 29 4.30 8.87 -9.53
C THR A 29 4.91 7.58 -10.07
N ARG A 30 4.22 6.90 -10.99
CA ARG A 30 4.74 5.71 -11.68
C ARG A 30 6.07 5.96 -12.38
N SER A 31 6.24 7.14 -12.99
CA SER A 31 7.50 7.52 -13.65
C SER A 31 8.66 7.65 -12.66
N LYS A 32 8.45 8.29 -11.50
CA LYS A 32 9.45 8.39 -10.44
C LYS A 32 9.77 7.01 -9.87
N LEU A 33 8.76 6.17 -9.68
CA LEU A 33 8.91 4.84 -9.08
C LEU A 33 9.69 3.88 -9.98
N VAL A 34 9.50 3.94 -11.31
CA VAL A 34 10.33 3.21 -12.28
C VAL A 34 11.80 3.56 -12.12
N ALA A 35 12.12 4.86 -12.02
CA ALA A 35 13.49 5.32 -11.84
C ALA A 35 14.06 4.92 -10.47
N GLU A 36 13.24 4.99 -9.41
CA GLU A 36 13.63 4.65 -8.04
C GLU A 36 13.92 3.14 -7.87
N LEU A 37 13.11 2.27 -8.48
CA LEU A 37 13.21 0.81 -8.32
C LEU A 37 14.02 0.11 -9.41
N GLY A 38 14.36 0.81 -10.50
CA GLY A 38 15.07 0.22 -11.63
C GLY A 38 14.27 -0.87 -12.36
N ILE A 39 12.94 -0.87 -12.24
CA ILE A 39 12.06 -1.86 -12.87
C ILE A 39 11.59 -1.40 -14.26
N ALA A 40 11.24 -2.34 -15.13
CA ALA A 40 10.68 -2.00 -16.43
C ALA A 40 9.34 -1.27 -16.30
N ARG A 41 9.13 -0.21 -17.10
CA ARG A 41 7.85 0.53 -17.12
C ARG A 41 6.66 -0.38 -17.39
N THR A 42 6.77 -1.25 -18.39
CA THR A 42 5.73 -2.24 -18.75
C THR A 42 5.36 -3.16 -17.58
N ARG A 43 6.32 -3.44 -16.68
CA ARG A 43 6.06 -4.23 -15.48
C ARG A 43 5.22 -3.43 -14.50
N LEU A 44 5.56 -2.17 -14.26
CA LEU A 44 4.77 -1.29 -13.39
C LEU A 44 3.36 -1.05 -13.96
N ASP A 45 3.23 -0.90 -15.28
CA ASP A 45 1.95 -0.76 -15.97
C ASP A 45 1.04 -1.99 -15.80
N THR A 46 1.64 -3.18 -15.63
CA THR A 46 0.89 -4.42 -15.34
C THR A 46 0.37 -4.44 -13.91
N LEU A 47 1.09 -3.84 -12.97
CA LEU A 47 0.72 -3.79 -11.56
C LEU A 47 -0.25 -2.65 -11.24
N PHE A 48 -0.10 -1.51 -11.92
CA PHE A 48 -0.87 -0.30 -11.70
C PHE A 48 -1.21 0.38 -13.04
N PRO A 49 -2.51 0.47 -13.41
CA PRO A 49 -2.92 1.04 -14.69
C PRO A 49 -2.66 2.55 -14.81
N ASP A 50 -2.74 3.30 -13.71
CA ASP A 50 -2.53 4.74 -13.61
C ASP A 50 -1.91 5.15 -12.27
N ASP A 51 -1.55 6.43 -12.14
CA ASP A 51 -0.99 6.98 -10.90
C ASP A 51 -2.00 6.94 -9.75
N ALA A 52 -3.30 7.05 -10.05
CA ALA A 52 -4.37 6.95 -9.05
C ALA A 52 -4.43 5.55 -8.43
N ALA A 53 -4.33 4.49 -9.24
CA ALA A 53 -4.29 3.11 -8.75
C ALA A 53 -3.05 2.82 -7.89
N LEU A 54 -1.91 3.43 -8.21
CA LEU A 54 -0.72 3.37 -7.35
C LEU A 54 -0.98 4.09 -6.02
N PHE A 55 -1.55 5.28 -6.07
CA PHE A 55 -1.88 6.07 -4.89
C PHE A 55 -2.88 5.35 -3.98
N ASP A 56 -3.98 4.83 -4.53
CA ASP A 56 -4.99 4.06 -3.79
C ASP A 56 -4.37 2.83 -3.12
N ALA A 57 -3.46 2.14 -3.80
CA ALA A 57 -2.76 0.99 -3.24
C ALA A 57 -1.84 1.39 -2.07
N VAL A 58 -1.15 2.53 -2.19
CA VAL A 58 -0.35 3.11 -1.10
C VAL A 58 -1.22 3.47 0.10
N VAL A 59 -2.35 4.14 -0.14
CA VAL A 59 -3.31 4.49 0.92
C VAL A 59 -3.83 3.23 1.62
N ALA A 60 -4.25 2.22 0.85
CA ALA A 60 -4.74 0.96 1.40
C ALA A 60 -3.69 0.27 2.30
N GLU A 61 -2.44 0.14 1.84
CA GLU A 61 -1.36 -0.46 2.63
C GLU A 61 -1.02 0.38 3.87
N TRP A 62 -1.08 1.71 3.78
CA TRP A 62 -0.86 2.62 4.90
C TRP A 62 -1.91 2.47 6.01
N PHE A 63 -3.17 2.30 5.65
CA PHE A 63 -4.27 2.13 6.61
C PHE A 63 -4.42 0.69 7.12
N ALA A 64 -3.99 -0.32 6.35
CA ALA A 64 -4.07 -1.73 6.72
C ALA A 64 -3.66 -2.04 8.18
N PRO A 65 -2.50 -1.58 8.71
CA PRO A 65 -2.14 -1.86 10.11
C PRO A 65 -3.07 -1.19 11.12
N LYS A 66 -3.63 -0.02 10.80
CA LYS A 66 -4.58 0.67 11.69
C LYS A 66 -5.94 -0.04 11.70
N LEU A 67 -6.39 -0.49 10.53
CA LEU A 67 -7.61 -1.28 10.39
C LEU A 67 -7.51 -2.59 11.15
N ALA A 68 -6.37 -3.29 11.07
CA ALA A 68 -6.15 -4.52 11.83
C ALA A 68 -6.34 -4.33 13.34
N VAL A 69 -5.79 -3.25 13.91
CA VAL A 69 -6.00 -2.91 15.33
C VAL A 69 -7.46 -2.60 15.63
N MET A 70 -8.15 -1.88 14.75
CA MET A 70 -9.58 -1.60 14.91
C MET A 70 -10.40 -2.88 14.87
N ASP A 71 -10.09 -3.80 13.97
CA ASP A 71 -10.77 -5.10 13.85
C ASP A 71 -10.56 -5.94 15.11
N GLU A 72 -9.33 -5.98 15.65
CA GLU A 72 -9.03 -6.65 16.92
C GLU A 72 -9.84 -6.07 18.09
N VAL A 73 -9.88 -4.74 18.21
CA VAL A 73 -10.66 -4.06 19.27
C VAL A 73 -12.16 -4.36 19.11
N MET A 74 -12.67 -4.31 17.88
CA MET A 74 -14.07 -4.57 17.60
C MET A 74 -14.46 -6.02 17.88
N ALA A 75 -13.56 -6.98 17.66
CA ALA A 75 -13.76 -8.39 17.95
C ALA A 75 -13.67 -8.75 19.44
N SER A 76 -13.13 -7.88 20.29
CA SER A 76 -12.99 -8.14 21.74
C SER A 76 -14.32 -8.14 22.51
N ASP A 77 -14.35 -8.72 23.71
CA ASP A 77 -15.52 -8.71 24.60
C ASP A 77 -15.66 -7.41 25.43
N LEU A 78 -14.93 -6.36 25.06
CA LEU A 78 -15.01 -5.07 25.77
C LEU A 78 -16.41 -4.44 25.65
N PRO A 79 -16.93 -3.81 26.71
CA PRO A 79 -18.12 -2.98 26.61
C PRO A 79 -17.91 -1.88 25.56
N ILE A 80 -18.97 -1.50 24.82
CA ILE A 80 -18.90 -0.51 23.71
C ILE A 80 -18.13 0.76 24.11
N ARG A 81 -18.36 1.27 25.33
CA ARG A 81 -17.69 2.48 25.81
C ARG A 81 -16.16 2.34 25.88
N ARG A 82 -15.64 1.15 26.14
CA ARG A 82 -14.19 0.84 26.20
C ARG A 82 -13.57 0.57 24.83
N LYS A 83 -14.38 0.30 23.80
CA LYS A 83 -13.90 0.14 22.41
C LYS A 83 -13.72 1.48 21.71
N LEU A 84 -14.52 2.49 22.09
CA LEU A 84 -14.60 3.78 21.39
C LEU A 84 -13.94 4.95 22.13
N TYR A 85 -13.58 4.80 23.42
CA TYR A 85 -12.97 5.82 24.28
C TYR A 85 -11.91 5.20 25.19
#